data_AF-A0A336MPT3-F1
#
_entry.id   AF-A0A336MPT3-F1
#
_cell.length_a   1.000
_cell.length_b   1.000
_cell.length_c   1.000
_cell.angle_alpha   90.00
_cell.angle_beta   90.00
_cell.angle_gamma   90.00
#
_symmetry.space_group_name_H-M   'P 1'
#
loop_
_entity.id
_entity.type
_entity.pdbx_description
1 polymer ?
#
loop_
_entity_poly.entity_id
_entity_poly.type
_entity_poly.pdbx_seq_one_letter_code
_entity_poly.pdbx_strand_id
1 'polypeptide(L)'
;MPDITNEHLMKLIYRLIKKVDLIEEKLNRVLEVVETEKTKQSGKFQLEEQEEFKFYPIGNDEELDFISTKIESDEMYKMNLRNFIKSIPYFTLEDIFTEDFLCDFDEADMLEALIPFEEIFVYLKRKEGMNENNIKTLVTTELTRIKCRIRNRGNSKRKRKFDEFNISKTSSETYIEAISDQKIDSEFIEFVEIEDHTQTDTIHGNETKSIKKLIPVTYMEDTKQENLYEGYSKTEDYSDDEEYFKRIENDRELRKVCEKIKTDPAYLKSVRKQMLRAAEGRNFTLSFLFSADFIDDYNLLGILGKKDLTKLPPYTHIYLYIKRKLGTPAHEIATQARNEFKQMKNRSFQKKFRHRQKLKQANNAENKETEESKEKVGH
;
A
#
# COMPACT_ATOMS: atom_id res chain seq x y z
N MET A 1 24.50 3.82 70.29
CA MET A 1 24.97 3.75 68.89
C MET A 1 26.46 3.52 68.93
N PRO A 2 27.05 2.61 68.13
CA PRO A 2 28.50 2.46 68.15
C PRO A 2 29.13 3.71 67.55
N ASP A 3 30.01 4.37 68.31
CA ASP A 3 30.69 5.59 67.87
C ASP A 3 31.63 5.24 66.71
N ILE A 4 31.36 5.83 65.54
CA ILE A 4 32.23 5.71 64.37
C ILE A 4 33.52 6.45 64.69
N THR A 5 34.58 5.71 64.98
CA THR A 5 35.89 6.30 65.28
C THR A 5 36.55 6.80 63.99
N ASN A 6 37.46 7.78 64.10
CA ASN A 6 38.27 8.25 62.97
C ASN A 6 39.00 7.10 62.24
N GLU A 7 39.34 6.03 62.97
CA GLU A 7 39.93 4.83 62.38
C GLU A 7 38.97 4.10 61.43
N HIS A 8 37.67 4.07 61.75
CA HIS A 8 36.65 3.47 60.89
C HIS A 8 36.44 4.31 59.62
N LEU A 9 36.49 5.64 59.76
CA LEU A 9 36.42 6.57 58.62
C LEU A 9 37.63 6.39 57.69
N MET A 10 38.84 6.30 58.25
CA MET A 10 40.07 6.09 57.47
C MET A 10 40.08 4.73 56.75
N LYS A 11 39.59 3.65 57.41
CA LYS A 11 39.42 2.34 56.76
C LYS A 11 38.42 2.40 55.61
N LEU A 12 37.35 3.18 55.73
CA LEU A 12 36.37 3.38 54.66
C LEU A 12 36.98 4.15 53.48
N ILE A 13 37.67 5.26 53.75
CA ILE A 13 38.34 6.08 52.74
C ILE A 13 39.37 5.23 51.98
N TYR A 14 40.19 4.46 52.69
CA TYR A 14 41.18 3.59 52.06
C TYR A 14 40.55 2.50 51.18
N ARG A 15 39.42 1.91 51.61
CA ARG A 15 38.67 0.95 50.80
C ARG A 15 38.05 1.60 49.56
N LEU A 16 37.62 2.86 49.65
CA LEU A 16 37.10 3.64 48.53
C LEU A 16 38.19 3.92 47.50
N ILE A 17 39.34 4.43 47.93
CA ILE A 17 40.50 4.69 47.06
C ILE A 17 40.92 3.41 46.34
N LYS A 18 41.09 2.30 47.08
CA LYS A 18 41.47 1.01 46.47
C LYS A 18 40.46 0.50 45.44
N LYS A 19 39.17 0.82 45.59
CA LYS A 19 38.14 0.46 44.59
C LYS A 19 38.20 1.35 43.36
N VAL A 20 38.50 2.65 43.53
CA VAL A 20 38.69 3.58 42.42
C VAL A 20 39.92 3.16 41.61
N ASP A 21 41.04 2.85 42.26
CA ASP A 21 42.25 2.35 41.60
C ASP A 21 41.98 1.09 40.78
N LEU A 22 41.20 0.14 41.32
CA LEU A 22 40.82 -1.09 40.62
C LEU A 22 39.90 -0.82 39.40
N ILE A 23 39.05 0.21 39.49
CA ILE A 23 38.19 0.62 38.37
C ILE A 23 39.03 1.28 37.28
N GLU A 24 39.95 2.17 37.65
CA GLU A 24 40.89 2.80 36.71
C GLU A 24 41.77 1.77 36.01
N GLU A 25 42.30 0.79 36.76
CA GLU A 25 43.10 -0.29 36.17
C GLU A 25 42.30 -1.12 35.16
N LYS A 26 41.04 -1.44 35.49
CA LYS A 26 40.14 -2.14 34.56
C LYS A 26 39.79 -1.29 33.35
N LEU A 27 39.55 0.00 33.52
CA LEU A 27 39.25 0.92 32.43
C LEU A 27 40.43 1.04 31.48
N ASN A 28 41.65 1.16 32.01
CA ASN A 28 42.87 1.20 31.22
C ASN A 28 43.09 -0.10 30.43
N ARG A 29 42.82 -1.27 31.04
CA ARG A 29 42.86 -2.55 30.30
C ARG A 29 41.81 -2.62 29.19
N VAL A 30 40.59 -2.10 29.43
CA VAL A 30 39.54 -2.04 28.39
C VAL A 30 39.96 -1.10 27.26
N LEU A 31 40.56 0.05 27.57
CA LEU A 31 41.07 0.98 26.58
C LEU A 31 42.20 0.36 25.76
N GLU A 32 43.16 -0.34 26.39
CA GLU A 32 44.21 -1.08 25.68
C GLU A 32 43.65 -2.18 24.77
N VAL A 33 42.63 -2.92 25.22
CA VAL A 33 41.93 -3.91 24.37
C VAL A 33 41.26 -3.23 23.17
N VAL A 34 40.58 -2.11 23.38
CA VAL A 34 39.92 -1.35 22.29
C VAL A 34 40.95 -0.77 21.31
N GLU A 35 42.09 -0.27 21.79
CA GLU A 35 43.17 0.25 20.94
C GLU A 35 43.89 -0.86 20.17
N THR A 36 44.12 -2.02 20.80
CA THR A 36 44.70 -3.19 20.13
C THR A 36 43.74 -3.82 19.11
N GLU A 37 42.43 -3.78 19.34
CA GLU A 37 41.43 -4.17 18.35
C GLU A 37 41.32 -3.15 17.21
N LYS A 38 41.37 -1.84 17.49
CA LYS A 38 41.40 -0.78 16.45
C LYS A 38 42.62 -0.89 15.55
N THR A 39 43.78 -1.20 16.13
CA THR A 39 45.03 -1.37 15.36
C THR A 39 45.03 -2.67 14.55
N LYS A 40 44.48 -3.77 15.08
CA LYS A 40 44.21 -5.00 14.31
C LYS A 40 43.20 -4.79 13.18
N GLN A 41 42.19 -3.95 13.39
CA GLN A 41 41.26 -3.52 12.33
C GLN A 41 41.94 -2.56 11.34
N SER A 42 42.84 -1.68 11.75
CA SER A 42 43.52 -0.77 10.81
C SER A 42 44.60 -1.47 9.96
N GLY A 43 45.26 -2.49 10.51
CA GLY A 43 46.34 -3.23 9.84
C GLY A 43 45.85 -4.26 8.80
N LYS A 44 44.59 -4.71 8.90
CA LYS A 44 43.97 -5.61 7.90
C LYS A 44 43.26 -4.87 6.75
N PHE A 45 43.11 -3.55 6.83
CA PHE A 45 42.30 -2.77 5.90
C PHE A 45 43.12 -1.80 5.02
N GLN A 46 44.46 -1.94 4.99
CA GLN A 46 45.31 -0.99 4.26
C GLN A 46 45.89 -1.48 2.93
N LEU A 47 45.54 -2.66 2.40
CA LEU A 47 46.14 -3.12 1.13
C LEU A 47 45.27 -3.99 0.20
N GLU A 48 43.95 -3.98 0.36
CA GLU A 48 43.04 -4.41 -0.71
C GLU A 48 42.07 -3.25 -0.95
N GLU A 49 42.05 -2.73 -2.17
CA GLU A 49 40.88 -1.99 -2.66
C GLU A 49 39.68 -2.85 -2.29
N GLN A 50 38.88 -2.42 -1.30
CA GLN A 50 37.73 -3.20 -0.86
C GLN A 50 36.84 -3.39 -2.08
N GLU A 51 36.86 -4.59 -2.65
CA GLU A 51 35.85 -4.98 -3.61
C GLU A 51 34.51 -4.71 -2.94
N GLU A 52 33.79 -3.72 -3.46
CA GLU A 52 32.47 -3.35 -2.98
C GLU A 52 31.63 -4.62 -2.97
N PHE A 53 31.09 -4.99 -1.81
CA PHE A 53 30.27 -6.19 -1.67
C PHE A 53 29.10 -6.08 -2.62
N LYS A 54 29.05 -6.96 -3.63
CA LYS A 54 27.98 -7.00 -4.64
C LYS A 54 27.09 -8.18 -4.38
N PHE A 55 25.79 -7.90 -4.29
CA PHE A 55 24.74 -8.89 -4.22
C PHE A 55 23.72 -8.60 -5.32
N TYR A 56 23.25 -9.65 -5.97
CA TYR A 56 22.17 -9.60 -6.96
C TYR A 56 20.99 -10.43 -6.46
N PRO A 57 19.75 -9.97 -6.68
CA PRO A 57 18.56 -10.72 -6.26
C PRO A 57 18.49 -12.11 -6.90
N ILE A 58 18.04 -13.09 -6.12
CA ILE A 58 17.99 -14.52 -6.50
C ILE A 58 16.91 -14.75 -7.55
N GLY A 59 17.29 -15.32 -8.69
CA GLY A 59 16.43 -15.55 -9.85
C GLY A 59 16.03 -17.00 -10.11
N ASN A 60 16.74 -17.96 -9.53
CA ASN A 60 16.56 -19.39 -9.79
C ASN A 60 17.02 -20.24 -8.60
N ASP A 61 16.69 -21.53 -8.63
CA ASP A 61 17.00 -22.48 -7.56
C ASP A 61 18.51 -22.72 -7.38
N GLU A 62 19.31 -22.64 -8.46
CA GLU A 62 20.78 -22.79 -8.37
C GLU A 62 21.41 -21.64 -7.58
N GLU A 63 20.96 -20.40 -7.84
CA GLU A 63 21.36 -19.21 -7.08
C GLU A 63 20.85 -19.27 -5.65
N LEU A 64 19.62 -19.75 -5.43
CA LEU A 64 19.06 -19.94 -4.10
C LEU A 64 19.94 -20.89 -3.27
N ASP A 65 20.30 -22.05 -3.81
CA ASP A 65 21.13 -23.04 -3.12
C ASP A 65 22.52 -22.51 -2.82
N PHE A 66 23.14 -21.81 -3.79
CA PHE A 66 24.46 -21.20 -3.61
C PHE A 66 24.45 -20.14 -2.50
N ILE A 67 23.48 -19.22 -2.53
CA ILE A 67 23.39 -18.14 -1.56
C ILE A 67 23.00 -18.68 -0.18
N SER A 68 22.10 -19.66 -0.12
CA SER A 68 21.70 -20.33 1.12
C SER A 68 22.91 -21.01 1.77
N THR A 69 23.67 -21.80 1.00
CA THR A 69 24.90 -22.45 1.49
C THR A 69 25.91 -21.43 1.99
N LYS A 70 26.09 -20.30 1.30
CA LYS A 70 26.98 -19.22 1.74
C LYS A 70 26.51 -18.54 3.03
N ILE A 71 25.20 -18.30 3.18
CA ILE A 71 24.63 -17.71 4.39
C ILE A 71 24.85 -18.63 5.60
N GLU A 72 24.74 -19.94 5.41
CA GLU A 72 24.92 -20.92 6.49
C GLU A 72 26.39 -21.19 6.83
N SER A 73 27.28 -21.15 5.84
CA SER A 73 28.70 -21.50 6.03
C SER A 73 29.62 -20.31 6.34
N ASP A 74 29.27 -19.10 5.90
CA ASP A 74 30.10 -17.90 6.04
C ASP A 74 29.36 -16.77 6.77
N GLU A 75 29.66 -16.62 8.07
CA GLU A 75 29.11 -15.56 8.92
C GLU A 75 29.54 -14.15 8.47
N MET A 76 30.72 -13.99 7.86
CA MET A 76 31.15 -12.70 7.33
C MET A 76 30.34 -12.32 6.09
N TYR A 77 30.10 -13.28 5.19
CA TYR A 77 29.21 -13.10 4.05
C TYR A 77 27.79 -12.73 4.51
N LYS A 78 27.23 -13.47 5.48
CA LYS A 78 25.91 -13.20 6.06
C LYS A 78 25.81 -11.80 6.66
N MET A 79 26.82 -11.38 7.42
CA MET A 79 26.87 -10.04 8.00
C MET A 79 26.96 -8.95 6.91
N ASN A 80 27.82 -9.15 5.90
CA ASN A 80 27.97 -8.23 4.79
C ASN A 80 26.68 -8.11 3.98
N LEU A 81 25.99 -9.23 3.71
CA LEU A 81 24.70 -9.25 3.04
C LEU A 81 23.63 -8.51 3.84
N ARG A 82 23.55 -8.75 5.15
CA ARG A 82 22.63 -8.01 6.03
C ARG A 82 22.90 -6.51 6.01
N ASN A 83 24.17 -6.10 6.06
CA ASN A 83 24.54 -4.68 6.01
C ASN A 83 24.24 -4.06 4.64
N PHE A 84 24.50 -4.80 3.56
CA PHE A 84 24.18 -4.38 2.19
C PHE A 84 22.68 -4.15 2.04
N ILE A 85 21.84 -5.14 2.37
CA ILE A 85 20.37 -5.01 2.27
C ILE A 85 19.84 -3.92 3.20
N LYS A 86 20.36 -3.83 4.44
CA LYS A 86 19.98 -2.77 5.38
C LYS A 86 20.33 -1.36 4.90
N SER A 87 21.37 -1.22 4.07
CA SER A 87 21.75 0.07 3.49
C SER A 87 20.75 0.57 2.43
N ILE A 88 19.95 -0.34 1.86
CA ILE A 88 18.91 -0.02 0.88
C ILE A 88 17.74 0.64 1.63
N PRO A 89 17.42 1.92 1.33
CA PRO A 89 16.29 2.59 1.98
C PRO A 89 14.98 1.91 1.60
N TYR A 90 14.21 1.49 2.60
CA TYR A 90 12.92 0.81 2.40
C TYR A 90 13.02 -0.50 1.62
N PHE A 91 14.01 -1.34 1.92
CA PHE A 91 14.18 -2.64 1.26
C PHE A 91 12.90 -3.50 1.31
N THR A 92 12.69 -4.24 0.22
CA THR A 92 11.53 -5.06 -0.12
C THR A 92 11.96 -6.50 -0.43
N LEU A 93 11.01 -7.39 -0.70
CA LEU A 93 11.32 -8.76 -1.16
C LEU A 93 12.10 -8.77 -2.49
N GLU A 94 11.85 -7.79 -3.35
CA GLU A 94 12.51 -7.67 -4.67
C GLU A 94 14.01 -7.34 -4.57
N ASP A 95 14.48 -6.91 -3.40
CA ASP A 95 15.91 -6.67 -3.13
C ASP A 95 16.68 -7.95 -2.76
N ILE A 96 15.96 -9.05 -2.49
CA ILE A 96 16.55 -10.36 -2.14
C ILE A 96 16.27 -11.39 -3.24
N PHE A 97 15.09 -11.33 -3.85
CA PHE A 97 14.65 -12.23 -4.91
C PHE A 97 14.20 -11.44 -6.13
N THR A 98 14.35 -11.99 -7.33
CA THR A 98 13.81 -11.36 -8.54
C THR A 98 12.28 -11.45 -8.56
N GLU A 99 11.64 -10.54 -9.29
CA GLU A 99 10.18 -10.55 -9.46
C GLU A 99 9.67 -11.84 -10.12
N ASP A 100 10.44 -12.40 -11.06
CA ASP A 100 10.09 -13.62 -11.78
C ASP A 100 10.15 -14.84 -10.83
N PHE A 101 11.20 -14.94 -10.00
CA PHE A 101 11.30 -15.98 -8.98
C PHE A 101 10.16 -15.91 -7.96
N LEU A 102 9.80 -14.71 -7.50
CA LEU A 102 8.70 -14.52 -6.55
C LEU A 102 7.31 -14.78 -7.17
N CYS A 103 7.19 -14.82 -8.50
CA CYS A 103 5.92 -15.04 -9.17
C CYS A 103 5.35 -16.45 -8.92
N ASP A 104 6.19 -17.42 -8.58
CA ASP A 104 5.79 -18.80 -8.35
C ASP A 104 5.25 -19.04 -6.92
N PHE A 105 5.34 -18.04 -6.03
CA PHE A 105 4.94 -18.14 -4.63
C PHE A 105 3.60 -17.44 -4.36
N ASP A 106 2.59 -18.16 -3.87
CA ASP A 106 1.25 -17.63 -3.57
C ASP A 106 1.15 -17.04 -2.15
N GLU A 107 1.86 -17.61 -1.19
CA GLU A 107 1.70 -17.30 0.23
C GLU A 107 3.06 -17.05 0.91
N ALA A 108 3.03 -16.24 1.98
CA ALA A 108 4.23 -15.94 2.77
C ALA A 108 4.83 -17.22 3.39
N ASP A 109 3.97 -18.17 3.78
CA ASP A 109 4.36 -19.43 4.42
C ASP A 109 5.21 -20.31 3.48
N MET A 110 5.10 -20.14 2.16
CA MET A 110 5.93 -20.85 1.19
C MET A 110 7.37 -20.32 1.15
N LEU A 111 7.58 -19.05 1.56
CA LEU A 111 8.90 -18.43 1.61
C LEU A 111 9.61 -18.69 2.95
N GLU A 112 8.89 -19.08 4.01
CA GLU A 112 9.46 -19.37 5.34
C GLU A 112 10.51 -20.49 5.29
N ALA A 113 10.39 -21.40 4.34
CA ALA A 113 11.35 -22.48 4.13
C ALA A 113 12.68 -22.00 3.49
N LEU A 114 12.74 -20.76 2.97
CA LEU A 114 13.91 -20.24 2.28
C LEU A 114 14.85 -19.53 3.26
N ILE A 115 16.11 -19.98 3.30
CA ILE A 115 17.14 -19.41 4.18
C ILE A 115 17.32 -17.90 3.95
N PRO A 116 17.43 -17.38 2.70
CA PRO A 116 17.58 -15.94 2.49
C PRO A 116 16.37 -15.14 2.97
N PHE A 117 15.18 -15.74 2.97
CA PHE A 117 13.98 -15.09 3.50
C PHE A 117 14.04 -14.99 5.04
N GLU A 118 14.22 -16.10 5.75
CA GLU A 118 14.20 -16.07 7.23
C GLU A 118 15.44 -15.35 7.80
N GLU A 119 16.63 -15.68 7.32
CA GLU A 119 17.90 -15.20 7.90
C GLU A 119 18.27 -13.78 7.49
N ILE A 120 17.71 -13.26 6.39
CA ILE A 120 17.97 -11.90 5.92
C ILE A 120 16.71 -11.04 6.01
N PHE A 121 15.65 -11.36 5.26
CA PHE A 121 14.45 -10.52 5.19
C PHE A 121 13.75 -10.40 6.55
N VAL A 122 13.33 -11.53 7.12
CA VAL A 122 12.59 -11.57 8.40
C VAL A 122 13.47 -11.04 9.53
N TYR A 123 14.74 -11.44 9.58
CA TYR A 123 15.71 -10.90 10.55
C TYR A 123 15.77 -9.37 10.53
N LEU A 124 15.91 -8.76 9.35
CA LEU A 124 16.00 -7.31 9.21
C LEU A 124 14.66 -6.62 9.55
N LYS A 125 13.52 -7.17 9.14
CA LYS A 125 12.19 -6.62 9.50
C LYS A 125 11.90 -6.73 11.00
N ARG A 126 12.32 -7.81 11.67
CA ARG A 126 12.26 -7.92 13.13
C ARG A 126 13.14 -6.85 13.81
N LYS A 127 14.33 -6.54 13.25
CA LYS A 127 15.20 -5.45 13.72
C LYS A 127 14.60 -4.05 13.52
N GLU A 128 13.74 -3.87 12.52
CA GLU A 128 12.93 -2.65 12.32
C GLU A 128 11.75 -2.54 13.31
N GLY A 129 11.51 -3.57 14.13
CA GLY A 129 10.43 -3.61 15.12
C GLY A 129 9.10 -4.14 14.58
N MET A 130 9.09 -4.77 13.40
CA MET A 130 7.89 -5.44 12.89
C MET A 130 7.66 -6.76 13.62
N ASN A 131 6.40 -7.03 13.97
CA ASN A 131 5.98 -8.33 14.48
C ASN A 131 5.75 -9.33 13.32
N GLU A 132 5.71 -10.61 13.64
CA GLU A 132 5.60 -11.70 12.67
C GLU A 132 4.34 -11.61 11.80
N ASN A 133 3.20 -11.29 12.39
CA ASN A 133 1.93 -11.13 11.65
C ASN A 133 1.98 -9.97 10.64
N ASN A 134 2.65 -8.87 11.00
CA ASN A 134 2.84 -7.73 10.12
C ASN A 134 3.83 -8.05 8.99
N ILE A 135 4.86 -8.85 9.27
CA ILE A 135 5.80 -9.35 8.25
C ILE A 135 5.04 -10.23 7.26
N LYS A 136 4.27 -11.23 7.73
CA LYS A 136 3.43 -12.08 6.86
C LYS A 136 2.49 -11.25 5.98
N THR A 137 1.77 -10.30 6.60
CA THR A 137 0.83 -9.42 5.88
C THR A 137 1.54 -8.58 4.81
N LEU A 138 2.73 -8.05 5.13
CA LEU A 138 3.56 -7.30 4.18
C LEU A 138 3.97 -8.19 3.00
N VAL A 139 4.49 -9.38 3.28
CA VAL A 139 4.95 -10.35 2.27
C VAL A 139 3.81 -10.73 1.33
N THR A 140 2.65 -11.13 1.85
CA THR A 140 1.48 -11.47 1.02
C THR A 140 1.04 -10.29 0.15
N THR A 141 1.11 -9.08 0.69
CA THR A 141 0.77 -7.86 -0.06
C THR A 141 1.79 -7.59 -1.18
N GLU A 142 3.08 -7.77 -0.93
CA GLU A 142 4.13 -7.60 -1.94
C GLU A 142 4.03 -8.66 -3.04
N LEU A 143 3.86 -9.94 -2.69
CA LEU A 143 3.66 -11.03 -3.66
C LEU A 143 2.45 -10.76 -4.58
N THR A 144 1.32 -10.34 -3.99
CA THR A 144 0.12 -9.97 -4.77
C THR A 144 0.41 -8.82 -5.75
N ARG A 145 1.17 -7.82 -5.31
CA ARG A 145 1.56 -6.68 -6.17
C ARG A 145 2.49 -7.10 -7.30
N ILE A 146 3.48 -7.95 -7.02
CA ILE A 146 4.42 -8.51 -8.00
C ILE A 146 3.66 -9.29 -9.07
N LYS A 147 2.80 -10.23 -8.67
CA LYS A 147 1.94 -11.01 -9.57
C LYS A 147 1.07 -10.12 -10.46
N CYS A 148 0.43 -9.11 -9.86
CA CYS A 148 -0.36 -8.14 -10.62
C CYS A 148 0.50 -7.39 -11.66
N ARG A 149 1.73 -6.97 -11.31
CA ARG A 149 2.65 -6.29 -12.23
C ARG A 149 3.06 -7.19 -13.39
N ILE A 150 3.48 -8.43 -13.12
CA ILE A 150 3.91 -9.39 -14.14
C ILE A 150 2.76 -9.71 -15.09
N ARG A 151 1.58 -10.00 -14.56
CA ARG A 151 0.36 -10.25 -15.36
C ARG A 151 0.04 -9.07 -16.29
N ASN A 152 0.14 -7.84 -15.78
CA ASN A 152 -0.13 -6.63 -16.56
C ASN A 152 0.92 -6.41 -17.67
N ARG A 153 2.18 -6.79 -17.45
CA ARG A 153 3.23 -6.77 -18.50
C ARG A 153 2.94 -7.79 -19.59
N GLY A 154 2.52 -9.00 -19.23
CA GLY A 154 2.11 -10.04 -20.19
C GLY A 154 0.94 -9.60 -21.08
N ASN A 155 -0.09 -9.00 -20.48
CA ASN A 155 -1.26 -8.50 -21.20
C ASN A 155 -0.93 -7.31 -22.11
N SER A 156 -0.03 -6.41 -21.68
CA SER A 156 0.42 -5.28 -22.49
C SER A 156 1.26 -5.70 -23.71
N LYS A 157 2.11 -6.73 -23.56
CA LYS A 157 2.85 -7.33 -24.68
C LYS A 157 1.92 -8.01 -25.69
N ARG A 158 0.84 -8.68 -25.23
CA ARG A 158 -0.19 -9.28 -26.10
C ARG A 158 -1.00 -8.22 -26.84
N LYS A 159 -1.35 -7.11 -26.18
CA LYS A 159 -2.08 -6.00 -26.82
C LYS A 159 -1.28 -5.34 -27.96
N ARG A 160 0.03 -5.11 -27.76
CA ARG A 160 0.92 -4.59 -28.84
C ARG A 160 1.01 -5.50 -30.07
N LYS A 161 1.06 -6.83 -29.87
CA LYS A 161 1.04 -7.80 -30.99
C LYS A 161 -0.29 -7.81 -31.74
N PHE A 162 -1.39 -7.53 -31.05
CA PHE A 162 -2.72 -7.42 -31.68
C PHE A 162 -2.85 -6.13 -32.51
N ASP A 163 -2.28 -5.03 -32.02
CA ASP A 163 -2.28 -3.74 -32.73
C ASP A 163 -1.38 -3.78 -33.98
N GLU A 164 -0.21 -4.42 -33.94
CA GLU A 164 0.64 -4.63 -35.14
C GLU A 164 -0.04 -5.50 -36.22
N PHE A 165 -0.86 -6.48 -35.82
CA PHE A 165 -1.59 -7.33 -36.76
C PHE A 165 -2.75 -6.58 -37.46
N ASN A 166 -3.36 -5.60 -36.79
CA ASN A 166 -4.43 -4.78 -37.36
C ASN A 166 -3.92 -3.62 -38.22
N ILE A 167 -2.73 -3.08 -37.93
CA ILE A 167 -2.10 -2.04 -38.75
C ILE A 167 -1.66 -2.60 -40.12
N SER A 168 -1.23 -3.86 -40.20
CA SER A 168 -0.83 -4.49 -41.47
C SER A 168 -2.00 -4.84 -42.41
N LYS A 169 -3.26 -4.75 -41.96
CA LYS A 169 -4.46 -5.00 -42.79
C LYS A 169 -5.15 -3.74 -43.32
N THR A 170 -4.75 -2.55 -42.87
CA THR A 170 -5.41 -1.28 -43.26
C THR A 170 -4.52 -0.37 -44.11
N SER A 171 -3.29 -0.79 -44.46
CA SER A 171 -2.40 -0.05 -45.36
C SER A 171 -2.61 -0.43 -46.82
N SER A 172 -3.80 -0.17 -47.35
CA SER A 172 -3.97 0.09 -48.78
C SER A 172 -5.21 0.96 -48.97
N GLU A 173 -4.99 2.10 -49.62
CA GLU A 173 -5.98 2.99 -50.24
C GLU A 173 -6.46 4.22 -49.44
N THR A 174 -5.76 5.33 -49.72
CA THR A 174 -6.30 6.67 -50.11
C THR A 174 -7.06 7.51 -49.08
N TYR A 175 -6.46 8.59 -48.57
CA TYR A 175 -6.53 9.97 -49.12
C TYR A 175 -5.93 10.96 -48.12
N ILE A 176 -5.00 11.79 -48.58
CA ILE A 176 -4.57 13.03 -47.93
C ILE A 176 -5.53 14.12 -48.41
N GLU A 177 -6.27 14.78 -47.52
CA GLU A 177 -6.57 16.21 -47.62
C GLU A 177 -7.27 16.77 -46.38
N ALA A 178 -7.00 18.06 -46.13
CA ALA A 178 -7.71 19.00 -45.25
C ALA A 178 -7.43 18.95 -43.73
N ILE A 179 -6.34 19.63 -43.35
CA ILE A 179 -6.35 20.49 -42.16
C ILE A 179 -7.22 21.71 -42.49
N SER A 180 -8.36 21.88 -41.82
CA SER A 180 -9.01 23.19 -41.60
C SER A 180 -10.25 23.05 -40.71
N ASP A 181 -10.19 23.70 -39.54
CA ASP A 181 -11.29 24.26 -38.73
C ASP A 181 -12.66 23.54 -38.70
N GLN A 182 -12.97 22.91 -37.56
CA GLN A 182 -14.10 23.24 -36.67
C GLN A 182 -14.39 22.10 -35.67
N LYS A 183 -14.60 22.49 -34.40
CA LYS A 183 -15.32 21.78 -33.32
C LYS A 183 -14.97 20.29 -33.12
N ILE A 184 -14.10 20.04 -32.15
CA ILE A 184 -13.99 18.72 -31.51
C ILE A 184 -15.22 18.56 -30.62
N ASP A 185 -16.27 17.97 -31.17
CA ASP A 185 -17.33 17.35 -30.39
C ASP A 185 -16.76 16.12 -29.68
N SER A 186 -17.00 16.11 -28.38
CA SER A 186 -16.72 15.04 -27.45
C SER A 186 -17.50 13.78 -27.83
N GLU A 187 -16.83 12.69 -28.18
CA GLU A 187 -17.25 11.33 -27.79
C GLU A 187 -16.17 10.31 -28.17
N PHE A 188 -15.47 9.74 -27.18
CA PHE A 188 -15.02 8.35 -27.26
C PHE A 188 -15.01 7.77 -25.84
N ILE A 189 -15.99 6.90 -25.59
CA ILE A 189 -16.07 6.02 -24.43
C ILE A 189 -15.59 4.66 -24.92
N GLU A 190 -14.48 4.15 -24.38
CA GLU A 190 -14.10 2.75 -24.55
C GLU A 190 -14.26 2.03 -23.21
N PHE A 191 -15.11 1.01 -23.21
CA PHE A 191 -15.34 0.09 -22.11
C PHE A 191 -14.18 -0.91 -22.01
N VAL A 192 -13.82 -1.32 -20.80
CA VAL A 192 -13.12 -2.59 -20.58
C VAL A 192 -14.02 -3.44 -19.70
N GLU A 193 -14.45 -4.56 -20.26
CA GLU A 193 -15.17 -5.64 -19.62
C GLU A 193 -14.37 -6.19 -18.43
N ILE A 194 -15.07 -6.37 -17.31
CA ILE A 194 -14.58 -7.17 -16.19
C ILE A 194 -15.36 -8.47 -16.27
N GLU A 195 -14.73 -9.53 -16.78
CA GLU A 195 -15.21 -10.89 -16.54
C GLU A 195 -14.62 -11.38 -15.22
N ASP A 196 -15.51 -11.44 -14.23
CA ASP A 196 -15.39 -12.24 -13.02
C ASP A 196 -15.52 -13.72 -13.40
N HIS A 197 -14.47 -14.51 -13.20
CA HIS A 197 -14.61 -15.96 -13.11
C HIS A 197 -13.95 -16.47 -11.84
N THR A 198 -14.83 -16.81 -10.89
CA THR A 198 -14.61 -17.72 -9.78
C THR A 198 -14.12 -19.08 -10.30
N GLN A 199 -13.09 -19.63 -9.66
CA GLN A 199 -12.56 -20.97 -9.89
C GLN A 199 -13.59 -22.07 -9.59
N THR A 200 -13.57 -23.14 -10.39
CA THR A 200 -13.74 -24.52 -9.91
C THR A 200 -12.98 -25.47 -10.82
N ASP A 201 -12.11 -26.30 -10.24
CA ASP A 201 -11.39 -27.39 -10.91
C ASP A 201 -12.32 -28.56 -11.27
N THR A 202 -12.03 -29.20 -12.41
CA THR A 202 -11.65 -30.62 -12.58
C THR A 202 -12.15 -31.20 -13.92
N ILE A 203 -11.41 -32.19 -14.39
CA ILE A 203 -11.18 -32.72 -15.74
C ILE A 203 -12.30 -33.65 -16.28
N HIS A 204 -12.38 -33.70 -17.62
CA HIS A 204 -12.90 -34.75 -18.53
C HIS A 204 -14.37 -34.73 -19.00
N GLY A 205 -14.52 -34.42 -20.30
CA GLY A 205 -15.15 -35.30 -21.30
C GLY A 205 -16.62 -35.69 -21.13
N ASN A 206 -17.52 -34.95 -21.79
CA ASN A 206 -18.45 -35.46 -22.82
C ASN A 206 -19.59 -34.47 -23.07
N GLU A 207 -19.91 -34.31 -24.34
CA GLU A 207 -21.05 -33.55 -24.85
C GLU A 207 -22.35 -34.02 -24.21
N THR A 208 -23.08 -33.15 -23.50
CA THR A 208 -24.54 -33.26 -23.39
C THR A 208 -25.21 -31.90 -23.24
N LYS A 209 -26.27 -31.72 -24.03
CA LYS A 209 -27.13 -30.54 -24.11
C LYS A 209 -27.81 -30.27 -22.76
N SER A 210 -27.60 -29.09 -22.20
CA SER A 210 -28.28 -28.62 -20.99
C SER A 210 -29.60 -27.91 -21.35
N ILE A 211 -30.71 -28.55 -20.97
CA ILE A 211 -32.08 -28.03 -21.03
C ILE A 211 -32.26 -27.04 -19.88
N LYS A 212 -32.58 -25.78 -20.20
CA LYS A 212 -32.91 -24.74 -19.22
C LYS A 212 -34.20 -25.11 -18.47
N LYS A 213 -34.09 -25.49 -17.20
CA LYS A 213 -35.18 -25.41 -16.22
C LYS A 213 -35.05 -24.10 -15.44
N LEU A 214 -36.03 -23.21 -15.62
CA LEU A 214 -36.21 -22.00 -14.81
C LEU A 214 -36.82 -22.39 -13.47
N ILE A 215 -36.17 -22.00 -12.36
CA ILE A 215 -36.75 -21.96 -11.02
C ILE A 215 -36.84 -20.47 -10.65
N PRO A 216 -37.99 -19.96 -10.18
CA PRO A 216 -38.13 -18.56 -9.83
C PRO A 216 -37.43 -18.26 -8.50
N VAL A 217 -36.58 -17.24 -8.48
CA VAL A 217 -36.05 -16.66 -7.25
C VAL A 217 -36.82 -15.37 -6.98
N THR A 218 -37.58 -15.36 -5.90
CA THR A 218 -38.22 -14.18 -5.32
C THR A 218 -37.15 -13.34 -4.63
N TYR A 219 -36.99 -12.09 -5.06
CA TYR A 219 -36.19 -11.09 -4.33
C TYR A 219 -37.11 -10.42 -3.31
N MET A 220 -36.77 -10.55 -2.02
CA MET A 220 -37.31 -9.67 -0.99
C MET A 220 -36.81 -8.25 -1.27
N GLU A 221 -37.73 -7.29 -1.25
CA GLU A 221 -37.47 -5.87 -1.42
C GLU A 221 -36.44 -5.37 -0.40
N ASP A 222 -35.40 -4.70 -0.89
CA ASP A 222 -34.50 -3.88 -0.08
C ASP A 222 -35.32 -2.74 0.56
N THR A 223 -35.82 -2.97 1.77
CA THR A 223 -36.28 -1.90 2.64
C THR A 223 -35.11 -0.97 2.95
N LYS A 224 -35.30 0.30 2.59
CA LYS A 224 -34.56 1.50 3.03
C LYS A 224 -33.93 1.29 4.42
N GLN A 225 -32.60 1.17 4.49
CA GLN A 225 -31.88 1.34 5.74
C GLN A 225 -31.70 2.84 6.00
N GLU A 226 -32.66 3.38 6.73
CA GLU A 226 -32.53 4.61 7.49
C GLU A 226 -31.43 4.49 8.55
N ASN A 227 -30.85 5.65 8.86
CA ASN A 227 -29.88 5.87 9.92
C ASN A 227 -30.30 5.20 11.24
N LEU A 228 -29.46 4.34 11.80
CA LEU A 228 -29.53 4.01 13.22
C LEU A 228 -28.14 3.54 13.72
N TYR A 229 -27.46 4.40 14.46
CA TYR A 229 -26.48 3.99 15.48
C TYR A 229 -26.71 4.90 16.68
N GLU A 230 -27.65 4.48 17.53
CA GLU A 230 -27.83 4.96 18.90
C GLU A 230 -27.56 3.78 19.84
N GLY A 231 -27.06 4.08 21.04
CA GLY A 231 -26.18 3.23 21.85
C GLY A 231 -26.78 1.96 22.47
N TYR A 232 -25.91 1.07 22.95
CA TYR A 232 -25.72 0.84 24.40
C TYR A 232 -24.33 0.26 24.71
N SER A 233 -23.83 0.70 25.86
CA SER A 233 -22.48 0.60 26.43
C SER A 233 -22.29 -0.57 27.41
N LYS A 234 -21.03 -1.02 27.58
CA LYS A 234 -20.27 -1.25 28.84
C LYS A 234 -19.02 -2.07 28.51
N THR A 235 -17.78 -1.78 28.88
CA THR A 235 -17.06 -0.78 29.69
C THR A 235 -15.62 -0.82 29.12
N GLU A 236 -14.94 0.28 28.84
CA GLU A 236 -14.06 0.97 29.79
C GLU A 236 -13.88 2.43 29.34
N ASP A 237 -13.96 3.33 30.32
CA ASP A 237 -13.85 4.78 30.18
C ASP A 237 -12.55 5.22 29.52
N TYR A 238 -12.67 5.83 28.34
CA TYR A 238 -11.88 7.01 27.97
C TYR A 238 -12.81 7.99 27.26
N SER A 239 -13.49 8.80 28.07
CA SER A 239 -14.09 10.07 27.64
C SER A 239 -12.99 10.97 27.06
N ASP A 240 -12.96 11.09 25.75
CA ASP A 240 -12.44 12.27 25.07
C ASP A 240 -13.44 12.57 23.96
N ASP A 241 -14.26 13.61 24.16
CA ASP A 241 -15.21 14.15 23.17
C ASP A 241 -14.42 14.82 22.01
N GLU A 242 -13.57 14.05 21.34
CA GLU A 242 -12.90 14.46 20.12
C GLU A 242 -13.89 14.32 18.95
N GLU A 243 -14.31 15.45 18.38
CA GLU A 243 -15.20 15.52 17.22
C GLU A 243 -14.69 14.60 16.09
N TYR A 244 -15.34 13.44 15.94
CA TYR A 244 -14.93 12.40 15.00
C TYR A 244 -14.84 12.95 13.57
N PHE A 245 -13.69 12.75 12.91
CA PHE A 245 -13.51 13.20 11.54
C PHE A 245 -14.52 12.50 10.62
N LYS A 246 -15.26 13.29 9.85
CA LYS A 246 -16.13 12.81 8.79
C LYS A 246 -15.49 13.11 7.44
N ARG A 247 -15.79 12.23 6.47
CA ARG A 247 -15.39 12.39 5.08
C ARG A 247 -15.89 13.74 4.55
N ILE A 248 -15.04 14.45 3.81
CA ILE A 248 -15.33 15.77 3.25
C ILE A 248 -16.20 15.60 2.00
N GLU A 249 -17.38 16.19 2.02
CA GLU A 249 -18.37 16.10 0.94
C GLU A 249 -18.50 17.40 0.14
N ASN A 250 -18.09 18.54 0.71
CA ASN A 250 -18.25 19.85 0.08
C ASN A 250 -17.18 20.88 0.54
N ASP A 251 -17.12 22.01 -0.16
CA ASP A 251 -16.15 23.09 0.11
C ASP A 251 -16.36 23.79 1.47
N ARG A 252 -17.55 23.70 2.07
CA ARG A 252 -17.83 24.26 3.41
C ARG A 252 -17.16 23.41 4.49
N GLU A 253 -17.30 22.08 4.40
CA GLU A 253 -16.61 21.13 5.28
C GLU A 253 -15.10 21.20 5.10
N LEU A 254 -14.63 21.29 3.85
CA LEU A 254 -13.20 21.45 3.56
C LEU A 254 -12.63 22.65 4.32
N ARG A 255 -13.29 23.81 4.27
CA ARG A 255 -12.83 25.02 4.98
C ARG A 255 -12.72 24.80 6.49
N LYS A 256 -13.76 24.23 7.11
CA LYS A 256 -13.76 23.93 8.55
C LYS A 256 -12.61 22.99 8.93
N VAL A 257 -12.42 21.90 8.18
CA VAL A 257 -11.35 20.94 8.43
C VAL A 257 -9.98 21.60 8.23
N CYS A 258 -9.82 22.42 7.19
CA CYS A 258 -8.56 23.10 6.91
C CYS A 258 -8.22 24.13 7.98
N GLU A 259 -9.20 24.86 8.52
CA GLU A 259 -9.01 25.76 9.67
C GLU A 259 -8.58 24.96 10.90
N LYS A 260 -9.32 23.91 11.26
CA LYS A 260 -8.97 23.08 12.43
C LYS A 260 -7.59 22.44 12.32
N ILE A 261 -7.20 21.92 11.15
CA ILE A 261 -5.84 21.37 10.94
C ILE A 261 -4.76 22.43 11.19
N LYS A 262 -5.03 23.70 10.90
CA LYS A 262 -4.08 24.80 11.07
C LYS A 262 -4.06 25.35 12.50
N THR A 263 -5.22 25.44 13.15
CA THR A 263 -5.37 26.14 14.44
C THR A 263 -5.38 25.21 15.64
N ASP A 264 -5.70 23.93 15.46
CA ASP A 264 -5.89 22.96 16.53
C ASP A 264 -5.01 21.70 16.33
N PRO A 265 -3.83 21.65 16.99
CA PRO A 265 -2.96 20.48 16.95
C PRO A 265 -3.58 19.22 17.60
N ALA A 266 -4.46 19.38 18.59
CA ALA A 266 -5.12 18.26 19.25
C ALA A 266 -6.09 17.58 18.28
N TYR A 267 -6.89 18.38 17.56
CA TYR A 267 -7.73 17.88 16.46
C TYR A 267 -6.91 17.10 15.42
N LEU A 268 -5.79 17.65 14.91
CA LEU A 268 -4.98 16.94 13.92
C LEU A 268 -4.42 15.61 14.47
N LYS A 269 -4.02 15.58 15.75
CA LYS A 269 -3.55 14.36 16.42
C LYS A 269 -4.67 13.32 16.53
N SER A 270 -5.87 13.76 16.93
CA SER A 270 -7.09 12.94 16.97
C SER A 270 -7.39 12.30 15.62
N VAL A 271 -7.49 13.13 14.58
CA VAL A 271 -7.84 12.67 13.23
C VAL A 271 -6.81 11.67 12.72
N ARG A 272 -5.51 11.89 12.97
CA ARG A 272 -4.47 10.93 12.59
C ARG A 272 -4.62 9.60 13.32
N LYS A 273 -4.93 9.61 14.62
CA LYS A 273 -5.17 8.40 15.42
C LYS A 273 -6.40 7.65 14.90
N GLN A 274 -7.48 8.37 14.61
CA GLN A 274 -8.68 7.81 14.00
C GLN A 274 -8.39 7.16 12.64
N MET A 275 -7.66 7.85 11.76
CA MET A 275 -7.33 7.33 10.43
C MET A 275 -6.39 6.11 10.49
N LEU A 276 -5.46 6.08 11.45
CA LEU A 276 -4.61 4.90 11.67
C LEU A 276 -5.46 3.70 12.12
N ARG A 277 -6.35 3.89 13.10
CA ARG A 277 -7.29 2.83 13.54
C ARG A 277 -8.20 2.36 12.41
N ALA A 278 -8.72 3.29 11.60
CA ALA A 278 -9.56 2.94 10.46
C ALA A 278 -8.79 2.22 9.33
N ALA A 279 -7.46 2.31 9.32
CA ALA A 279 -6.57 1.60 8.42
C ALA A 279 -6.06 0.27 9.00
N GLU A 280 -6.30 -0.05 10.28
CA GLU A 280 -6.00 -1.37 10.84
C GLU A 280 -6.85 -2.41 10.09
N GLY A 281 -6.18 -3.23 9.28
CA GLY A 281 -6.82 -4.26 8.45
C GLY A 281 -7.32 -3.81 7.07
N ARG A 282 -7.10 -2.55 6.64
CA ARG A 282 -7.48 -2.06 5.30
C ARG A 282 -6.45 -1.08 4.72
N ASN A 283 -6.29 -1.08 3.40
CA ASN A 283 -5.53 -0.04 2.72
C ASN A 283 -6.21 1.33 2.92
N PHE A 284 -5.50 2.26 3.57
CA PHE A 284 -5.93 3.65 3.67
C PHE A 284 -5.91 4.32 2.29
N THR A 285 -7.03 4.88 1.84
CA THR A 285 -7.17 5.48 0.50
C THR A 285 -7.72 6.90 0.57
N LEU A 286 -7.62 7.67 -0.52
CA LEU A 286 -8.19 9.02 -0.64
C LEU A 286 -9.68 9.07 -0.32
N SER A 287 -10.39 7.96 -0.53
CA SER A 287 -11.80 7.87 -0.17
C SER A 287 -12.02 8.06 1.33
N PHE A 288 -11.09 7.72 2.22
CA PHE A 288 -11.28 7.97 3.66
C PHE A 288 -11.43 9.46 3.99
N LEU A 289 -10.86 10.35 3.17
CA LEU A 289 -10.88 11.79 3.41
C LEU A 289 -11.91 12.52 2.57
N PHE A 290 -12.14 12.08 1.33
CA PHE A 290 -12.96 12.82 0.37
C PHE A 290 -14.07 11.96 -0.21
N SER A 291 -15.25 12.56 -0.41
CA SER A 291 -16.33 11.92 -1.14
C SER A 291 -16.02 11.86 -2.64
N ALA A 292 -16.64 10.89 -3.33
CA ALA A 292 -16.49 10.76 -4.78
C ALA A 292 -17.04 11.99 -5.52
N ASP A 293 -18.09 12.62 -4.97
CA ASP A 293 -18.68 13.83 -5.53
C ASP A 293 -17.81 15.06 -5.25
N PHE A 294 -17.19 15.16 -4.08
CA PHE A 294 -16.27 16.25 -3.76
C PHE A 294 -15.07 16.28 -4.70
N ILE A 295 -14.44 15.12 -4.93
CA ILE A 295 -13.26 15.06 -5.80
C ILE A 295 -13.58 15.38 -7.26
N ASP A 296 -14.86 15.53 -7.63
CA ASP A 296 -15.20 15.75 -9.03
C ASP A 296 -14.68 17.08 -9.58
N ASP A 297 -14.52 18.07 -8.71
CA ASP A 297 -14.00 19.40 -9.03
C ASP A 297 -12.48 19.53 -8.89
N TYR A 298 -11.81 18.45 -8.49
CA TYR A 298 -10.37 18.42 -8.26
C TYR A 298 -9.66 17.52 -9.29
N ASN A 299 -8.34 17.66 -9.38
CA ASN A 299 -7.42 16.65 -9.89
C ASN A 299 -6.07 16.79 -9.14
N LEU A 300 -5.10 15.92 -9.44
CA LEU A 300 -3.81 15.91 -8.73
C LEU A 300 -2.78 16.92 -9.27
N LEU A 301 -3.12 17.71 -10.28
CA LEU A 301 -2.19 18.63 -10.96
C LEU A 301 -2.69 20.09 -11.06
N GLY A 302 -3.95 20.35 -10.70
CA GLY A 302 -4.60 21.66 -10.86
C GLY A 302 -4.86 22.09 -12.31
N ILE A 303 -4.87 21.16 -13.27
CA ILE A 303 -4.97 21.48 -14.71
C ILE A 303 -6.42 21.37 -15.23
N LEU A 304 -6.68 21.94 -16.42
CA LEU A 304 -7.97 21.85 -17.12
C LEU A 304 -9.16 22.42 -16.32
N GLY A 305 -8.94 23.54 -15.61
CA GLY A 305 -9.98 24.21 -14.83
C GLY A 305 -10.41 23.46 -13.56
N LYS A 306 -9.68 22.40 -13.16
CA LYS A 306 -9.90 21.64 -11.92
C LYS A 306 -8.95 22.12 -10.83
N LYS A 307 -9.41 22.07 -9.58
CA LYS A 307 -8.63 22.46 -8.40
C LYS A 307 -7.57 21.41 -8.06
N ASP A 308 -6.44 21.84 -7.51
CA ASP A 308 -5.33 20.95 -7.13
C ASP A 308 -5.58 20.30 -5.76
N LEU A 309 -5.83 18.98 -5.76
CA LEU A 309 -6.07 18.20 -4.55
C LEU A 309 -4.81 18.10 -3.67
N THR A 310 -3.62 18.10 -4.27
CA THR A 310 -2.36 17.85 -3.55
C THR A 310 -1.97 19.00 -2.62
N LYS A 311 -2.54 20.19 -2.87
CA LYS A 311 -2.35 21.39 -2.05
C LYS A 311 -3.29 21.48 -0.85
N LEU A 312 -4.27 20.58 -0.75
CA LEU A 312 -5.23 20.62 0.35
C LEU A 312 -4.60 20.11 1.66
N PRO A 313 -4.78 20.83 2.79
CA PRO A 313 -4.28 20.38 4.09
C PRO A 313 -4.67 18.94 4.50
N PRO A 314 -5.90 18.46 4.22
CA PRO A 314 -6.23 17.05 4.48
C PRO A 314 -5.38 16.07 3.67
N TYR A 315 -5.01 16.42 2.43
CA TYR A 315 -4.11 15.58 1.62
C TYR A 315 -2.70 15.58 2.23
N THR A 316 -2.14 16.76 2.52
CA THR A 316 -0.75 16.87 2.97
C THR A 316 -0.54 16.41 4.41
N HIS A 317 -1.42 16.81 5.34
CA HIS A 317 -1.23 16.58 6.77
C HIS A 317 -1.87 15.30 7.28
N ILE A 318 -2.85 14.75 6.57
CA ILE A 318 -3.50 13.49 6.93
C ILE A 318 -3.09 12.41 5.94
N TYR A 319 -3.43 12.52 4.65
CA TYR A 319 -3.21 11.42 3.70
C TYR A 319 -1.75 10.99 3.59
N LEU A 320 -0.85 11.95 3.30
CA LEU A 320 0.59 11.64 3.19
C LEU A 320 1.16 11.13 4.52
N TYR A 321 0.72 11.71 5.65
CA TYR A 321 1.19 11.29 6.98
C TYR A 321 0.82 9.83 7.25
N ILE A 322 -0.44 9.46 7.01
CA ILE A 322 -0.93 8.11 7.27
C ILE A 322 -0.25 7.11 6.34
N LYS A 323 -0.16 7.39 5.03
CA LYS A 323 0.55 6.53 4.08
C LYS A 323 2.01 6.30 4.46
N ARG A 324 2.72 7.35 4.90
CA ARG A 324 4.10 7.23 5.39
C ARG A 324 4.18 6.41 6.68
N LYS A 325 3.24 6.59 7.61
CA LYS A 325 3.17 5.81 8.86
C LYS A 325 2.86 4.34 8.63
N LEU A 326 2.10 4.02 7.58
CA LEU A 326 1.83 2.66 7.13
C LEU A 326 2.99 2.07 6.30
N GLY A 327 4.14 2.75 6.20
CA GLY A 327 5.33 2.25 5.51
C GLY A 327 5.30 2.37 3.99
N THR A 328 4.37 3.12 3.40
CA THR A 328 4.35 3.32 1.94
C THR A 328 5.49 4.28 1.51
N PRO A 329 6.38 3.88 0.59
CA PRO A 329 7.46 4.74 0.10
C PRO A 329 6.94 6.00 -0.57
N ALA A 330 7.62 7.14 -0.40
CA ALA A 330 7.13 8.44 -0.87
C ALA A 330 6.83 8.49 -2.38
N HIS A 331 7.64 7.80 -3.20
CA HIS A 331 7.45 7.71 -4.64
C HIS A 331 6.22 6.87 -5.02
N GLU A 332 5.90 5.84 -4.23
CA GLU A 332 4.69 5.03 -4.41
C GLU A 332 3.43 5.77 -3.98
N ILE A 333 3.49 6.62 -2.95
CA ILE A 333 2.32 7.36 -2.46
C ILE A 333 1.69 8.20 -3.59
N ALA A 334 2.50 8.85 -4.42
CA ALA A 334 2.01 9.64 -5.55
C ALA A 334 1.32 8.75 -6.61
N THR A 335 1.88 7.58 -6.90
CA THR A 335 1.31 6.61 -7.85
C THR A 335 0.02 6.00 -7.30
N GLN A 336 -0.01 5.63 -6.03
CA GLN A 336 -1.22 5.14 -5.35
C GLN A 336 -2.31 6.22 -5.32
N ALA A 337 -1.97 7.47 -4.99
CA ALA A 337 -2.92 8.58 -5.03
C ALA A 337 -3.54 8.77 -6.42
N ARG A 338 -2.75 8.66 -7.50
CA ARG A 338 -3.26 8.70 -8.89
C ARG A 338 -4.23 7.58 -9.19
N ASN A 339 -3.90 6.35 -8.79
CA ASN A 339 -4.74 5.18 -9.01
C ASN A 339 -6.05 5.26 -8.21
N GLU A 340 -5.97 5.63 -6.93
CA GLU A 340 -7.13 5.83 -6.05
C GLU A 340 -8.04 6.95 -6.58
N PHE A 341 -7.46 8.06 -7.03
CA PHE A 341 -8.19 9.16 -7.63
C PHE A 341 -8.95 8.72 -8.89
N LYS A 342 -8.28 8.00 -9.80
CA LYS A 342 -8.90 7.45 -11.02
C LYS A 342 -10.04 6.47 -10.67
N GLN A 343 -9.85 5.61 -9.68
CA GLN A 343 -10.89 4.69 -9.22
C GLN A 343 -12.11 5.42 -8.66
N MET A 344 -11.90 6.44 -7.81
CA MET A 344 -12.99 7.24 -7.27
C MET A 344 -13.77 7.98 -8.37
N LYS A 345 -13.07 8.54 -9.37
CA LYS A 345 -13.68 9.17 -10.55
C LYS A 345 -14.50 8.20 -11.38
N ASN A 346 -13.96 7.01 -11.65
CA ASN A 346 -14.66 5.97 -12.41
C ASN A 346 -15.93 5.51 -11.67
N ARG A 347 -15.87 5.36 -10.34
CA ARG A 347 -17.05 5.04 -9.53
C ARG A 347 -18.12 6.15 -9.59
N SER A 348 -17.72 7.42 -9.52
CA SER A 348 -18.64 8.56 -9.68
C SER A 348 -19.30 8.55 -11.06
N PHE A 349 -18.52 8.39 -12.13
CA PHE A 349 -19.02 8.31 -13.50
C PHE A 349 -20.01 7.17 -13.68
N GLN A 350 -19.68 5.96 -13.23
CA GLN A 350 -20.57 4.80 -13.31
C GLN A 350 -21.89 5.02 -12.55
N LYS A 351 -21.84 5.63 -11.35
CA LYS A 351 -23.05 5.99 -10.60
C LYS A 351 -23.92 6.98 -11.37
N LYS A 352 -23.34 8.04 -11.91
CA LYS A 352 -24.05 9.05 -12.73
C LYS A 352 -24.63 8.43 -14.00
N PHE A 353 -23.90 7.55 -14.66
CA PHE A 353 -24.36 6.83 -15.84
C PHE A 353 -25.55 5.91 -15.54
N ARG A 354 -25.47 5.08 -14.50
CA ARG A 354 -26.58 4.23 -14.04
C ARG A 354 -27.80 5.06 -13.65
N HIS A 355 -27.61 6.18 -12.97
CA HIS A 355 -28.70 7.07 -12.60
C HIS A 355 -29.39 7.69 -13.83
N ARG A 356 -28.62 8.13 -14.84
CA ARG A 356 -29.16 8.60 -16.12
C ARG A 356 -29.92 7.51 -16.88
N GLN A 357 -29.43 6.26 -16.87
CA GLN A 357 -30.16 5.14 -17.48
C GLN A 357 -31.50 4.89 -16.78
N LYS A 358 -31.53 4.90 -15.44
CA LYS A 358 -32.77 4.75 -14.66
C LYS A 358 -33.78 5.88 -14.95
N LEU A 359 -33.32 7.13 -15.03
CA LEU A 359 -34.16 8.27 -15.41
C LEU A 359 -34.72 8.14 -16.83
N LYS A 360 -33.91 7.71 -17.80
CA LYS A 360 -34.38 7.45 -19.17
C LYS A 360 -35.42 6.33 -19.22
N GLN A 361 -35.25 5.27 -18.44
CA GLN A 361 -36.22 4.17 -18.35
C GLN A 361 -37.53 4.61 -17.68
N ALA A 362 -37.46 5.39 -16.59
CA ALA A 362 -38.64 5.94 -15.93
C ALA A 362 -39.43 6.87 -16.87
N ASN A 363 -38.76 7.80 -17.56
CA ASN A 363 -39.43 8.70 -18.51
C ASN A 363 -40.05 7.95 -19.70
N ASN A 364 -39.42 6.85 -20.17
CA ASN A 364 -39.98 6.03 -21.23
C ASN A 364 -41.18 5.18 -20.75
N ALA A 365 -41.21 4.78 -19.48
CA ALA A 365 -42.35 4.08 -18.88
C ALA A 365 -43.54 5.03 -18.67
N GLU A 366 -43.30 6.24 -18.15
CA GLU A 366 -44.34 7.29 -18.03
C GLU A 366 -44.91 7.67 -19.41
N ASN A 367 -44.06 7.84 -20.42
CA ASN A 367 -44.55 8.15 -21.78
C ASN A 367 -45.40 7.01 -22.39
N LYS A 368 -45.06 5.74 -22.11
CA LYS A 368 -45.90 4.59 -22.54
C LYS A 368 -47.23 4.51 -21.81
N GLU A 369 -47.26 4.75 -20.49
CA GLU A 369 -48.51 4.81 -19.72
C GLU A 369 -49.40 5.97 -20.18
N THR A 370 -48.81 7.08 -20.62
CA THR A 370 -49.53 8.26 -21.15
C THR A 370 -50.09 8.03 -22.56
N GLU A 371 -49.46 7.15 -23.36
CA GLU A 371 -49.97 6.75 -24.69
C GLU A 371 -51.10 5.71 -24.57
N GLU A 372 -50.96 4.69 -23.72
CA GLU A 372 -52.00 3.67 -23.50
C GLU A 372 -53.28 4.23 -22.86
N SER A 373 -53.16 5.28 -22.05
CA SER A 373 -54.32 5.97 -21.45
C SER A 373 -55.04 6.91 -22.43
N LYS A 374 -54.39 7.35 -23.53
CA LYS A 374 -55.05 8.08 -24.63
C LYS A 374 -55.76 7.14 -25.61
N GLU A 375 -55.23 5.93 -25.81
CA GLU A 375 -55.81 4.93 -26.70
C GLU A 375 -57.13 4.34 -26.13
N LYS A 376 -57.29 4.27 -24.80
CA LYS A 376 -58.52 3.79 -24.14
C LYS A 376 -59.67 4.82 -24.06
N VAL A 377 -59.44 6.08 -24.38
CA VAL A 377 -60.48 7.13 -24.38
C VAL A 377 -61.06 7.35 -25.79
N GLY A 378 -60.51 6.67 -26.80
CA GLY A 378 -60.91 6.77 -28.21
C GLY A 378 -61.80 5.64 -28.75
N HIS A 379 -62.56 4.94 -27.89
CA HIS A 379 -63.54 3.94 -28.33
C HIS A 379 -64.96 4.27 -27.91
#